data_AF-A0A2A3Y3Z2-F1
#
_entry.id   AF-A0A2A3Y3Z2-F1
#
_cell.length_a   1.000
_cell.length_b   1.000
_cell.length_c   1.000
_cell.angle_alpha   90.00
_cell.angle_beta   90.00
_cell.angle_gamma   90.00
#
_symmetry.space_group_name_H-M   'P 1'
#
loop_
_entity.id
_entity.type
_entity.pdbx_description
1 polymer ?
#
loop_
_entity_poly.entity_id
_entity_poly.type
_entity_poly.pdbx_seq_one_letter_code
_entity_poly.pdbx_strand_id
1 'polypeptide(L)'
;MTIDIQTMLYRITAQTFNQNFIVKPEDSLDDGYLHVVRVDSTLGTERTAIFRATYEWVDVWIPELMVGATMFDYGDVKEDKEDDLRRLCIATRVYLEGGAHIEQRRRMFRKDLIPLVIIDVDGLEWRLGRNHCVVPYL
;
A
#
# COMPACT_ATOMS: atom_id res chain seq x y z
N MET A 1 15.80 -17.79 -9.80
CA MET A 1 15.17 -18.40 -8.61
C MET A 1 13.76 -17.86 -8.56
N THR A 2 12.72 -18.69 -8.64
CA THR A 2 11.35 -18.17 -8.72
C THR A 2 10.95 -17.56 -7.38
N ILE A 3 10.57 -16.28 -7.39
CA ILE A 3 10.10 -15.58 -6.19
C ILE A 3 8.69 -16.07 -5.89
N ASP A 4 8.48 -16.62 -4.70
CA ASP A 4 7.13 -16.90 -4.18
C ASP A 4 6.51 -15.60 -3.66
N ILE A 5 5.83 -14.89 -4.56
CA ILE A 5 5.23 -13.58 -4.29
C ILE A 5 4.15 -13.68 -3.21
N GLN A 6 3.36 -14.76 -3.19
CA GLN A 6 2.33 -14.97 -2.18
C GLN A 6 2.93 -15.08 -0.78
N THR A 7 3.90 -15.97 -0.62
CA THR A 7 4.57 -16.17 0.67
C THR A 7 5.27 -14.89 1.12
N MET A 8 5.90 -14.17 0.20
CA MET A 8 6.54 -12.88 0.46
C MET A 8 5.53 -11.84 0.96
N LEU A 9 4.40 -11.67 0.26
CA LEU A 9 3.34 -10.73 0.63
C LEU A 9 2.77 -11.03 2.01
N TYR A 10 2.42 -12.29 2.28
CA TYR A 10 1.83 -12.70 3.54
C TYR A 10 2.81 -12.54 4.70
N ARG A 11 4.07 -12.91 4.49
CA ARG A 11 5.11 -12.77 5.52
C ARG A 11 5.36 -11.30 5.86
N ILE A 12 5.55 -10.43 4.87
CA ILE A 12 5.89 -9.01 5.12
C ILE A 12 4.71 -8.26 5.74
N THR A 13 3.48 -8.49 5.27
CA THR A 13 2.28 -7.90 5.88
C THR A 13 2.12 -8.38 7.33
N ALA A 14 2.23 -9.68 7.60
CA ALA A 14 2.14 -10.21 8.96
C ALA A 14 3.26 -9.70 9.90
N GLN A 15 4.47 -9.46 9.39
CA GLN A 15 5.58 -8.88 10.17
C GLN A 15 5.36 -7.40 10.48
N THR A 16 4.75 -6.66 9.55
CA THR A 16 4.59 -5.21 9.68
C THR A 16 3.38 -4.82 10.53
N PHE A 17 2.28 -5.55 10.36
CA PHE A 17 0.99 -5.29 11.00
C PHE A 17 0.79 -6.22 12.20
N ASN A 18 0.95 -5.66 13.40
CA ASN A 18 0.86 -6.37 14.67
C ASN A 18 -0.60 -6.55 15.15
N GLN A 19 -0.78 -6.85 16.44
CA GLN A 19 -2.07 -7.06 17.11
C GLN A 19 -3.09 -5.91 16.99
N ASN A 20 -2.69 -4.74 16.53
CA ASN A 20 -3.58 -3.60 16.29
C ASN A 20 -4.24 -3.63 14.89
N PHE A 21 -4.01 -4.68 14.11
CA PHE A 21 -4.53 -4.83 12.77
C PHE A 21 -5.06 -6.24 12.55
N ILE A 22 -6.05 -6.34 11.66
CA ILE A 22 -6.55 -7.61 11.16
C ILE A 22 -6.04 -7.77 9.73
N VAL A 23 -5.17 -8.77 9.52
CA VAL A 23 -4.59 -9.09 8.21
C VAL A 23 -5.37 -10.28 7.62
N LYS A 24 -5.97 -10.07 6.45
CA LYS A 24 -6.79 -11.07 5.75
C LYS A 24 -6.25 -11.29 4.34
N PRO A 25 -5.74 -12.48 4.01
CA PRO A 25 -5.62 -12.91 2.63
C PRO A 25 -6.96 -12.78 1.91
N GLU A 26 -6.94 -12.26 0.70
CA GLU A 26 -8.12 -12.28 -0.18
C GLU A 26 -7.83 -13.12 -1.42
N ASP A 27 -8.82 -13.89 -1.85
CA ASP A 27 -8.74 -14.64 -3.10
C ASP A 27 -8.74 -13.64 -4.26
N SER A 28 -7.72 -13.74 -5.12
CA SER A 28 -7.67 -12.98 -6.37
C SER A 28 -8.78 -13.46 -7.31
N LEU A 29 -9.52 -12.52 -7.90
CA LEU A 29 -10.46 -12.80 -9.00
C LEU A 29 -9.74 -13.06 -10.34
N ASP A 30 -8.44 -12.80 -10.42
CA ASP A 30 -7.62 -12.82 -11.64
C ASP A 30 -6.55 -13.92 -11.61
N ASP A 31 -6.13 -14.34 -12.81
CA ASP A 31 -5.29 -15.49 -13.17
C ASP A 31 -4.07 -15.71 -12.25
N GLY A 32 -4.18 -16.36 -11.08
CA GLY A 32 -3.11 -17.02 -10.30
C GLY A 32 -1.83 -16.24 -9.88
N TYR A 33 -1.57 -15.08 -10.45
CA TYR A 33 -0.33 -14.29 -10.39
C TYR A 33 -0.50 -13.02 -9.55
N LEU A 34 -1.75 -12.64 -9.27
CA LEU A 34 -2.10 -11.55 -8.38
C LEU A 34 -2.39 -12.11 -7.00
N HIS A 35 -1.68 -11.61 -5.99
CA HIS A 35 -1.90 -11.96 -4.59
C HIS A 35 -2.37 -10.73 -3.84
N VAL A 36 -3.38 -10.91 -2.98
CA VAL A 36 -4.08 -9.80 -2.32
C VAL A 36 -4.09 -10.03 -0.81
N VAL A 37 -3.78 -8.97 -0.06
CA VAL A 37 -3.92 -8.94 1.39
C VAL A 37 -4.64 -7.66 1.80
N ARG A 38 -5.76 -7.81 2.48
CA ARG A 38 -6.48 -6.73 3.14
C ARG A 38 -5.97 -6.57 4.57
N VAL A 39 -5.78 -5.32 4.99
CA VAL A 39 -5.40 -4.95 6.35
C VAL A 39 -6.41 -3.95 6.87
N ASP A 40 -7.11 -4.32 7.95
CA ASP A 40 -8.05 -3.45 8.65
C ASP A 40 -7.43 -2.96 9.97
N SER A 41 -7.55 -1.67 10.28
CA SER A 41 -7.13 -1.11 11.58
C SER A 41 -8.14 -1.42 12.68
N THR A 42 -7.67 -1.80 13.88
CA THR A 42 -8.53 -2.00 15.06
C THR A 42 -8.50 -0.81 16.02
N LEU A 43 -7.81 0.27 15.68
CA LEU A 43 -7.52 1.41 16.58
C LEU A 43 -8.67 2.44 16.68
N GLY A 44 -9.88 2.09 16.25
CA GLY A 44 -11.08 2.91 16.44
C GLY A 44 -11.44 3.82 15.26
N THR A 45 -10.63 3.88 14.21
CA THR A 45 -11.03 4.43 12.91
C THR A 45 -11.12 3.28 11.90
N GLU A 46 -12.24 3.16 11.19
CA GLU A 46 -12.44 2.18 10.10
C GLU A 46 -11.53 2.52 8.90
N ARG A 47 -10.22 2.32 9.08
CA ARG A 47 -9.21 2.50 8.04
C ARG A 47 -8.81 1.15 7.49
N THR A 48 -8.77 1.06 6.16
CA THR A 48 -8.46 -0.17 5.44
C THR A 48 -7.37 0.11 4.42
N ALA A 49 -6.50 -0.88 4.21
CA ALA A 49 -5.61 -0.89 3.06
C ALA A 49 -5.62 -2.27 2.41
N ILE A 50 -5.52 -2.30 1.10
CA ILE A 50 -5.43 -3.52 0.29
C ILE A 50 -4.07 -3.50 -0.39
N PHE A 51 -3.22 -4.45 -0.03
CA PHE A 51 -1.95 -4.69 -0.67
C PHE A 51 -2.12 -5.72 -1.77
N ARG A 52 -1.50 -5.45 -2.90
CA ARG A 52 -1.47 -6.38 -4.03
C ARG A 52 -0.04 -6.56 -4.48
N ALA A 53 0.30 -7.78 -4.87
CA ALA A 53 1.61 -8.09 -5.40
C ALA A 53 1.47 -9.04 -6.58
N THR A 54 2.25 -8.74 -7.61
CA THR A 54 2.54 -9.63 -8.73
C THR A 54 4.06 -9.80 -8.83
N TYR A 55 4.51 -10.52 -9.85
CA TYR A 55 5.93 -10.58 -10.17
C TYR A 55 6.50 -9.22 -10.59
N GLU A 56 5.72 -8.36 -11.25
CA GLU A 56 6.21 -7.13 -11.87
C GLU A 56 6.02 -5.88 -11.02
N TRP A 57 5.09 -5.92 -10.06
CA TRP A 57 4.74 -4.74 -9.27
C TRP A 57 4.12 -5.12 -7.93
N VAL A 58 4.23 -4.18 -6.99
CA VAL A 58 3.49 -4.17 -5.74
C VAL A 58 2.71 -2.88 -5.62
N ASP A 59 1.52 -2.93 -5.04
CA ASP A 59 0.74 -1.73 -4.80
C ASP A 59 -0.04 -1.78 -3.49
N VAL A 60 -0.50 -0.60 -3.11
CA VAL A 60 -1.44 -0.42 -2.01
C VAL A 60 -2.60 0.44 -2.47
N TRP A 61 -3.79 0.07 -2.02
CA TRP A 61 -5.03 0.77 -2.28
C TRP A 61 -5.79 1.04 -0.98
N ILE A 62 -6.20 2.28 -0.78
CA ILE A 62 -7.01 2.74 0.35
C ILE A 62 -8.44 2.96 -0.18
N PRO A 63 -9.36 2.00 0.00
CA PRO A 63 -10.66 2.00 -0.68
C PRO A 63 -11.56 3.17 -0.28
N GLU A 64 -11.54 3.57 0.99
CA GLU A 64 -12.37 4.64 1.55
C GLU A 64 -12.05 6.03 0.97
N LEU A 65 -10.81 6.23 0.51
CA LEU A 65 -10.35 7.48 -0.10
C LEU A 65 -10.19 7.37 -1.62
N MET A 66 -10.29 6.15 -2.17
CA MET A 66 -9.99 5.86 -3.55
C MET A 66 -8.59 6.37 -3.98
N VAL A 67 -7.58 6.12 -3.16
CA VAL A 67 -6.18 6.49 -3.44
C VAL A 67 -5.24 5.30 -3.27
N GLY A 68 -4.08 5.36 -3.91
CA GLY A 68 -3.07 4.31 -3.75
C GLY A 68 -1.70 4.75 -4.27
N ALA A 69 -0.80 3.79 -4.28
CA ALA A 69 0.52 3.91 -4.90
C ALA A 69 0.94 2.55 -5.45
N THR A 70 1.57 2.55 -6.62
CA THR A 70 2.10 1.35 -7.28
C THR A 70 3.60 1.53 -7.45
N MET A 71 4.37 0.50 -7.09
CA MET A 71 5.81 0.41 -7.30
C MET A 71 6.06 -0.69 -8.33
N PHE A 72 6.70 -0.30 -9.44
CA PHE A 72 7.07 -1.23 -10.50
C PHE A 72 8.50 -1.69 -10.29
N ASP A 73 8.69 -3.00 -10.32
CA ASP A 73 10.00 -3.63 -10.22
C ASP A 73 10.05 -4.76 -11.25
N TYR A 74 10.69 -4.41 -12.37
CA TYR A 74 10.97 -5.29 -13.50
C TYR A 74 12.27 -6.08 -13.31
N GLY A 75 12.95 -5.92 -12.17
CA GLY A 75 14.11 -6.71 -11.81
C GLY A 75 13.69 -8.07 -11.26
N ASP A 76 14.45 -9.11 -11.62
CA ASP A 76 14.29 -10.45 -11.05
C ASP A 76 15.03 -10.59 -9.70
N VAL A 77 15.22 -9.48 -8.98
CA VAL A 77 15.95 -9.42 -7.70
C VAL A 77 14.93 -9.44 -6.56
N LYS A 78 14.94 -10.54 -5.81
CA LYS A 78 13.97 -10.78 -4.75
C LYS A 78 14.09 -9.76 -3.62
N GLU A 79 15.31 -9.41 -3.25
CA GLU A 79 15.63 -8.53 -2.14
C GLU A 79 15.05 -7.12 -2.36
N ASP A 80 15.19 -6.58 -3.57
CA ASP A 80 14.67 -5.26 -3.94
C ASP A 80 13.14 -5.22 -3.81
N LYS A 81 12.44 -6.26 -4.31
CA LYS A 81 10.99 -6.38 -4.20
C LYS A 81 10.50 -6.53 -2.76
N GLU A 82 11.24 -7.29 -1.93
CA GLU A 82 10.95 -7.42 -0.50
C GLU A 82 11.07 -6.08 0.22
N ASP A 83 12.10 -5.30 -0.10
CA ASP A 83 12.33 -3.99 0.50
C ASP A 83 11.29 -2.97 0.07
N ASP A 84 10.92 -2.93 -1.20
CA ASP A 84 9.84 -2.08 -1.71
C ASP A 84 8.50 -2.37 -1.04
N LEU A 85 8.13 -3.65 -0.96
CA LEU A 85 6.91 -4.06 -0.27
C LEU A 85 6.95 -3.70 1.22
N ARG A 86 8.09 -3.91 1.90
CA ARG A 86 8.25 -3.55 3.32
C ARG A 86 8.08 -2.05 3.53
N ARG A 87 8.70 -1.22 2.69
CA ARG A 87 8.59 0.24 2.74
C ARG A 87 7.14 0.70 2.53
N LEU A 88 6.45 0.09 1.58
CA LEU A 88 5.04 0.36 1.31
C LEU A 88 4.13 -0.02 2.50
N CYS A 89 4.38 -1.16 3.14
CA CYS A 89 3.66 -1.58 4.34
C CYS A 89 3.93 -0.62 5.52
N ILE A 90 5.17 -0.20 5.73
CA ILE A 90 5.54 0.74 6.79
C ILE A 90 4.85 2.10 6.61
N ALA A 91 4.91 2.68 5.42
CA ALA A 91 4.22 3.95 5.14
C ALA A 91 2.70 3.80 5.36
N THR A 92 2.11 2.75 4.82
CA THR A 92 0.66 2.52 4.94
C THR A 92 0.25 2.25 6.39
N ARG A 93 1.10 1.63 7.21
CA ARG A 93 0.85 1.47 8.64
C ARG A 93 0.64 2.81 9.34
N VAL A 94 1.45 3.82 9.04
CA VAL A 94 1.27 5.17 9.60
C VAL A 94 -0.10 5.74 9.22
N TYR A 95 -0.55 5.51 7.99
CA TYR A 95 -1.93 5.85 7.59
C TYR A 95 -2.97 5.10 8.44
N LEU A 96 -2.86 3.78 8.58
CA LEU A 96 -3.83 2.97 9.32
C LEU A 96 -3.85 3.30 10.83
N GLU A 97 -2.75 3.81 11.39
CA GLU A 97 -2.63 4.20 12.80
C GLU A 97 -3.22 5.58 13.13
N GLY A 98 -3.48 6.43 12.13
CA GLY A 98 -3.91 7.80 12.41
C GLY A 98 -3.01 8.89 11.84
N GLY A 99 -1.74 8.58 11.60
CA GLY A 99 -0.66 9.56 11.47
C GLY A 99 -0.53 10.26 10.12
N ALA A 100 -1.30 9.86 9.11
CA ALA A 100 -1.26 10.51 7.80
C ALA A 100 -2.00 11.85 7.77
N HIS A 101 -1.49 12.77 6.96
CA HIS A 101 -2.19 14.00 6.60
C HIS A 101 -3.04 13.78 5.34
N ILE A 102 -4.30 14.24 5.36
CA ILE A 102 -5.22 14.08 4.21
C ILE A 102 -5.56 15.46 3.67
N GLU A 103 -5.03 15.79 2.49
CA GLU A 103 -5.38 17.00 1.76
C GLU A 103 -6.58 16.77 0.83
N GLN A 104 -7.42 17.79 0.66
CA GLN A 104 -8.49 17.81 -0.33
C GLN A 104 -8.12 18.74 -1.49
N ARG A 105 -7.76 18.19 -2.66
CA ARG A 105 -7.33 18.97 -3.82
C ARG A 105 -8.49 19.20 -4.78
N ARG A 106 -8.66 20.45 -5.22
CA ARG A 106 -9.64 20.79 -6.26
C ARG A 106 -9.14 20.33 -7.63
N ARG A 107 -10.02 19.69 -8.41
CA ARG A 107 -9.76 19.46 -9.83
C ARG A 107 -9.97 20.77 -10.61
N MET A 108 -9.02 21.14 -11.47
CA MET A 108 -9.10 22.40 -12.26
C MET A 108 -10.35 22.53 -13.15
N PHE A 109 -11.11 21.45 -13.37
CA PHE A 109 -12.31 21.44 -14.24
C PHE A 109 -13.53 20.70 -13.67
N ARG A 110 -13.50 20.27 -12.40
CA ARG A 110 -14.65 19.62 -11.73
C ARG A 110 -14.80 20.14 -10.30
N LYS A 111 -16.04 20.18 -9.80
CA LYS A 111 -16.34 20.57 -8.41
C LYS A 111 -15.87 19.54 -7.37
N ASP A 112 -15.46 18.35 -7.81
CA ASP A 112 -15.06 17.27 -6.93
C ASP A 112 -13.71 17.55 -6.27
N LEU A 113 -13.66 17.38 -4.95
CA LEU A 113 -12.42 17.32 -4.18
C LEU A 113 -11.84 15.91 -4.30
N ILE A 114 -10.54 15.83 -4.58
CA ILE A 114 -9.82 14.56 -4.65
C ILE A 114 -8.91 14.48 -3.43
N PRO A 115 -9.01 13.42 -2.61
CA PRO A 115 -8.11 13.21 -1.50
C PRO A 115 -6.69 12.93 -1.99
N LEU A 116 -5.72 13.46 -1.25
CA LEU A 116 -4.32 13.06 -1.32
C LEU A 116 -3.90 12.70 0.10
N VAL A 117 -3.39 11.48 0.27
CA VAL A 117 -2.83 11.02 1.54
C VAL A 117 -1.34 11.28 1.51
N ILE A 118 -0.86 12.05 2.49
CA ILE A 118 0.55 12.39 2.69
C ILE A 118 1.01 11.68 3.95
N ILE A 119 2.13 10.95 3.85
CA ILE A 119 2.68 10.15 4.94
C ILE A 119 4.16 10.44 5.04
N ASP A 120 4.59 10.94 6.18
CA ASP A 120 6.00 11.12 6.50
C ASP A 120 6.49 9.93 7.33
N VAL A 121 7.45 9.18 6.80
CA VAL A 121 8.09 8.07 7.51
C VAL A 121 9.57 8.04 7.20
N ASP A 122 10.39 7.90 8.24
CA ASP A 122 11.87 7.90 8.14
C ASP A 122 12.47 9.10 7.38
N GLY A 123 11.82 10.27 7.48
CA GLY A 123 12.25 11.48 6.77
C GLY A 123 11.93 11.49 5.27
N LEU A 124 11.17 10.51 4.78
CA LEU A 124 10.70 10.42 3.40
C LEU A 124 9.19 10.70 3.35
N GLU A 125 8.79 11.56 2.43
CA GLU A 125 7.39 11.89 2.17
C GLU A 125 6.82 10.95 1.09
N TRP A 126 5.76 10.22 1.45
CA TRP A 126 4.94 9.45 0.53
C TRP A 126 3.67 10.23 0.21
N ARG A 127 3.24 10.15 -1.06
CA ARG A 127 1.97 10.73 -1.49
C ARG A 127 1.15 9.68 -2.22
N LEU A 128 0.00 9.31 -1.67
CA LEU A 128 -0.92 8.34 -2.24
C LEU A 128 -2.12 9.09 -2.80
N GLY A 129 -2.35 8.98 -4.10
CA GLY A 129 -3.40 9.71 -4.80
C GLY A 129 -4.08 8.84 -5.84
N ARG A 130 -5.20 9.33 -6.37
CA ARG A 130 -5.99 8.58 -7.35
C ARG A 130 -5.31 8.44 -8.72
N ASN A 131 -4.62 9.49 -9.18
CA ASN A 131 -3.98 9.53 -10.51
C ASN A 131 -2.49 9.88 -10.43
N HIS A 132 -2.00 10.24 -9.25
CA HIS A 132 -0.64 10.68 -9.05
C HIS A 132 -0.23 10.26 -7.65
N CYS A 133 0.85 9.50 -7.56
CA CYS A 133 1.50 9.17 -6.32
C CYS A 133 2.96 9.64 -6.36
N VAL A 134 3.55 9.82 -5.19
CA VAL A 134 4.99 10.00 -5.03
C VAL A 134 5.47 8.89 -4.13
N VAL A 135 6.35 8.06 -4.68
CA VAL A 135 7.04 6.99 -3.97
C VAL A 135 8.52 7.40 -3.91
N PRO A 136 9.10 7.51 -2.70
CA PRO A 136 10.51 7.86 -2.57
C PRO A 136 11.39 6.68 -3.03
N TYR A 137 12.43 6.95 -3.82
CA TYR A 137 13.51 6.00 -4.10
C TYR A 137 14.71 6.32 -3.19
N LEU A 138 15.36 5.29 -2.65
CA LEU A 138 16.58 5.41 -1.84
C LEU A 138 17.82 5.29 -2.74
#